data_AF-A0A7V7TUB8-F1
#
_entry.id   AF-A0A7V7TUB8-F1
#
_cell.length_a   1.000
_cell.length_b   1.000
_cell.length_c   1.000
_cell.angle_alpha   90.00
_cell.angle_beta   90.00
_cell.angle_gamma   90.00
#
_symmetry.space_group_name_H-M   'P 1'
#
loop_
_entity.id
_entity.type
_entity.pdbx_description
1 polymer ?
#
loop_
_entity_poly.entity_id
_entity_poly.type
_entity_poly.pdbx_seq_one_letter_code
_entity_poly.pdbx_strand_id
1 'polypeptide(L)'
;MRSFSRNVVEEIGRMVALAADADAFDETRLAELAVRARVLVPVVAALATRTAGGAEPRPHPLMEAVSELANGDNEAVLRSAALRLAGIAAAKPSAGDAPAVPATPAAPRPTAVPTGIRSTSSVFRHGLTAFEICAGGGGQAAGLAKAGFRHVGLVERDPSACETLRAAFGPDHVVEADVVGYEPGDVGPVDLLAGGVPCQPFSQAGERKGVADDRDLFPEALRLVERLRPRAVMLENVPGIFAPDNDMHRFSILAQFEEMGYATEWRKVDATHFGVPQKRIRAVLVAFRDRKAMARFSWPEPVHRHGDDAQTVISALFNQFVSRGWTPTEEFMSGMDRPSPTVTGGSDRKQGIDFGQRKTALVWGEMGFVQTRIGNHPPAEDHEGPVEATNVMLAALQAFPFDWPFRGSKKAVFRQVANAFPAPVAMHLGCAIASALTGERFDPARQHVHEAMRWNHVAHRRYLPEEIARQEAARAPASSPRTVEIPFARLRAASDMSNGAGSPS
;
A
#
# COMPACT_ATOMS: atom_id res chain seq x y z
N MET A 1 9.93 18.77 9.32
CA MET A 1 11.19 19.49 9.64
C MET A 1 11.31 19.89 11.11
N ARG A 2 10.37 20.63 11.72
CA ARG A 2 10.51 21.04 13.15
C ARG A 2 10.50 19.87 14.16
N SER A 3 9.77 18.77 13.90
CA SER A 3 9.84 17.55 14.72
C SER A 3 11.14 16.78 14.48
N PHE A 4 11.55 16.66 13.22
CA PHE A 4 12.79 15.98 12.81
C PHE A 4 14.04 16.62 13.42
N SER A 5 14.19 17.94 13.31
CA SER A 5 15.31 18.66 13.93
C SER A 5 15.29 18.49 15.46
N ARG A 6 14.12 18.42 16.06
CA ARG A 6 13.99 18.16 17.50
C ARG A 6 14.41 16.75 17.85
N ASN A 7 13.99 15.73 17.10
CA ASN A 7 14.33 14.33 17.36
C ASN A 7 15.82 14.05 17.13
N VAL A 8 16.45 14.66 16.11
CA VAL A 8 17.91 14.60 15.92
C VAL A 8 18.64 15.27 17.07
N VAL A 9 18.19 16.46 17.50
CA VAL A 9 18.77 17.17 18.65
C VAL A 9 18.57 16.40 19.97
N GLU A 10 17.41 15.78 20.17
CA GLU A 10 17.11 14.94 21.33
C GLU A 10 17.94 13.66 21.32
N GLU A 11 18.15 13.01 20.17
CA GLU A 11 18.99 11.81 20.07
C GLU A 11 20.46 12.14 20.29
N ILE A 12 20.96 13.23 19.71
CA ILE A 12 22.28 13.76 20.02
C ILE A 12 22.39 14.07 21.52
N GLY A 13 21.37 14.70 22.11
CA GLY A 13 21.31 14.98 23.55
C GLY A 13 21.34 13.71 24.41
N ARG A 14 20.66 12.64 23.99
CA ARG A 14 20.70 11.32 24.64
C ARG A 14 22.08 10.67 24.53
N MET A 15 22.69 10.71 23.36
CA MET A 15 24.05 10.19 23.17
C MET A 15 25.07 10.97 24.00
N VAL A 16 24.94 12.30 24.06
CA VAL A 16 25.75 13.17 24.91
C VAL A 16 25.56 12.83 26.39
N ALA A 17 24.33 12.68 26.86
CA ALA A 17 24.05 12.30 28.24
C ALA A 17 24.61 10.91 28.59
N LEU A 18 24.51 9.95 27.66
CA LEU A 18 25.07 8.61 27.80
C LEU A 18 26.61 8.62 27.82
N ALA A 19 27.24 9.56 27.10
CA ALA A 19 28.68 9.72 27.07
C ALA A 19 29.24 10.53 28.27
N ALA A 20 28.42 11.35 28.93
CA ALA A 20 28.83 12.25 30.01
C ALA A 20 29.00 11.56 31.38
N ASP A 21 28.41 10.38 31.57
CA ASP A 21 28.50 9.61 32.82
C ASP A 21 29.82 8.81 32.83
N ALA A 22 30.91 9.55 33.08
CA ALA A 22 32.29 9.22 32.70
C ALA A 22 33.05 8.23 33.59
N ASP A 23 32.41 7.57 34.56
CA ASP A 23 33.07 6.53 35.36
C ASP A 23 32.84 5.15 34.74
N ALA A 24 33.77 4.79 33.85
CA ALA A 24 33.92 3.55 33.10
C ALA A 24 32.89 3.31 31.98
N PHE A 25 33.28 3.60 30.74
CA PHE A 25 32.68 2.96 29.57
C PHE A 25 32.88 1.44 29.68
N ASP A 26 31.84 0.69 30.04
CA ASP A 26 31.78 -0.75 29.81
C ASP A 26 31.42 -1.02 28.34
N GLU A 27 31.67 -2.25 27.87
CA GLU A 27 31.38 -2.67 26.49
C GLU A 27 29.90 -2.44 26.12
N THR A 28 28.97 -2.60 27.08
CA THR A 28 27.54 -2.41 26.89
C THR A 28 27.19 -0.96 26.53
N ARG A 29 27.78 0.02 27.22
CA ARG A 29 27.57 1.45 26.97
C ARG A 29 28.17 1.89 25.64
N LEU A 30 29.36 1.38 25.29
CA LEU A 30 29.97 1.66 23.98
C LEU A 30 29.14 1.05 22.84
N ALA A 31 28.63 -0.16 23.02
CA ALA A 31 27.72 -0.78 22.07
C ALA A 31 26.42 0.03 21.92
N GLU A 32 25.85 0.54 23.02
CA GLU A 32 24.66 1.39 22.96
C GLU A 32 24.93 2.72 22.23
N LEU A 33 26.06 3.38 22.52
CA LEU A 33 26.48 4.59 21.80
C LEU A 33 26.67 4.33 20.30
N ALA A 34 27.31 3.21 19.94
CA ALA A 34 27.52 2.83 18.55
C ALA A 34 26.20 2.57 17.82
N VAL A 35 25.26 1.85 18.45
CA VAL A 35 23.91 1.61 17.90
C VAL A 35 23.17 2.94 17.67
N ARG A 36 23.19 3.85 18.64
CA ARG A 36 22.57 5.18 18.51
C ARG A 36 23.25 6.03 17.44
N ALA A 37 24.58 5.99 17.35
CA ALA A 37 25.35 6.69 16.33
C ALA A 37 25.02 6.19 14.92
N ARG A 38 24.87 4.88 14.72
CA ARG A 38 24.46 4.29 13.43
C ARG A 38 23.13 4.83 12.92
N VAL A 39 22.21 5.12 13.83
CA VAL A 39 20.91 5.73 13.49
C VAL A 39 21.10 7.16 12.94
N LEU A 40 22.15 7.87 13.36
CA LEU A 40 22.49 9.22 12.89
C LEU A 40 23.42 9.25 11.67
N VAL A 41 24.01 8.13 11.23
CA VAL A 41 24.92 8.08 10.06
C VAL A 41 24.35 8.77 8.83
N PRO A 42 23.07 8.53 8.43
CA PRO A 42 22.57 9.18 7.24
C PRO A 42 22.41 10.69 7.45
N VAL A 43 22.22 11.16 8.71
CA VAL A 43 22.09 12.59 9.05
C VAL A 43 23.45 13.23 8.94
N VAL A 44 24.49 12.52 9.40
CA VAL A 44 25.89 12.90 9.27
C VAL A 44 26.31 13.02 7.82
N ALA A 45 26.00 12.02 6.99
CA ALA A 45 26.28 12.05 5.56
C ALA A 45 25.55 13.21 4.85
N ALA A 46 24.26 13.43 5.16
CA ALA A 46 23.47 14.50 4.57
C ALA A 46 23.92 15.91 5.00
N LEU A 47 24.49 16.07 6.18
CA LEU A 47 25.05 17.35 6.66
C LEU A 47 26.46 17.60 6.11
N ALA A 48 27.27 16.55 5.94
CA ALA A 48 28.60 16.65 5.36
C ALA A 48 28.59 17.08 3.88
N THR A 49 27.51 16.76 3.14
CA THR A 49 27.33 17.12 1.72
C THR A 49 26.84 18.56 1.50
N ARG A 50 26.42 19.29 2.55
CA ARG A 50 25.84 20.65 2.44
C ARG A 50 26.86 21.80 2.54
N THR A 51 28.13 21.54 2.79
CA THR A 51 29.18 22.56 2.80
C THR A 51 29.77 22.81 1.40
N ALA A 52 28.91 23.21 0.46
CA ALA A 52 29.36 23.69 -0.86
C ALA A 52 29.65 25.20 -0.76
N GLY A 53 30.90 25.54 -0.42
CA GLY A 53 31.35 26.92 -0.27
C GLY A 53 32.87 27.04 -0.12
N GLY A 54 33.64 26.54 -1.09
CA GLY A 54 35.02 26.97 -1.37
C GLY A 54 36.14 26.71 -0.35
N ALA A 55 35.86 26.23 0.86
CA ALA A 55 36.86 25.79 1.83
C ALA A 55 36.81 24.26 2.01
N GLU A 56 37.96 23.61 2.19
CA GLU A 56 38.01 22.17 2.52
C GLU A 56 37.05 21.87 3.69
N PRO A 57 36.14 20.90 3.54
CA PRO A 57 35.17 20.61 4.57
C PRO A 57 35.88 19.98 5.77
N ARG A 58 36.06 20.75 6.86
CA ARG A 58 36.33 20.14 8.16
C ARG A 58 35.00 19.66 8.74
N PRO A 59 34.81 18.34 8.95
CA PRO A 59 33.61 17.85 9.61
C PRO A 59 33.49 18.48 10.99
N HIS A 60 32.27 18.90 11.36
CA HIS A 60 32.03 19.43 12.70
C HIS A 60 32.41 18.34 13.73
N PRO A 61 33.13 18.64 14.82
CA PRO A 61 33.66 17.62 15.76
C PRO A 61 32.60 16.65 16.30
N LEU A 62 31.37 17.14 16.49
CA LEU A 62 30.22 16.31 16.86
C LEU A 62 29.91 15.24 15.80
N MET A 63 29.93 15.62 14.53
CA MET A 63 29.59 14.77 13.40
C MET A 63 30.70 13.75 13.13
N GLU A 64 31.95 14.14 13.36
CA GLU A 64 33.10 13.24 13.34
C GLU A 64 32.99 12.18 14.44
N ALA A 65 32.73 12.59 15.69
CA ALA A 65 32.55 11.66 16.81
C ALA A 65 31.37 10.70 16.60
N VAL A 66 30.24 11.19 16.06
CA VAL A 66 29.09 10.32 15.71
C VAL A 66 29.46 9.36 14.57
N SER A 67 30.21 9.81 13.55
CA SER A 67 30.65 8.94 12.46
C SER A 67 31.59 7.83 12.96
N GLU A 68 32.54 8.16 13.83
CA GLU A 68 33.48 7.19 14.41
C GLU A 68 32.80 6.23 15.38
N LEU A 69 31.82 6.69 16.16
CA LEU A 69 30.98 5.80 16.99
C LEU A 69 30.17 4.83 16.13
N ALA A 70 29.71 5.26 14.97
CA ALA A 70 28.89 4.41 14.10
C ALA A 70 29.71 3.36 13.35
N ASN A 71 30.89 3.76 12.87
CA ASN A 71 31.74 2.98 11.95
C ASN A 71 32.95 2.33 12.64
N GLY A 72 33.23 2.65 13.90
CA GLY A 72 34.35 2.10 14.65
C GLY A 72 34.28 0.57 14.76
N ASP A 73 35.40 -0.08 14.49
CA ASP A 73 35.56 -1.54 14.43
C ASP A 73 36.23 -2.11 15.69
N ASN A 74 36.69 -1.24 16.60
CA ASN A 74 37.34 -1.64 17.84
C ASN A 74 37.01 -0.70 19.01
N GLU A 75 37.12 -1.25 20.22
CA GLU A 75 36.75 -0.57 21.47
C GLU A 75 37.52 0.74 21.68
N ALA A 76 38.80 0.81 21.28
CA ALA A 76 39.63 2.00 21.46
C ALA A 76 39.11 3.19 20.63
N VAL A 77 38.69 2.95 19.38
CA VAL A 77 38.08 3.96 18.51
C VAL A 77 36.74 4.42 19.09
N LEU A 78 35.88 3.48 19.51
CA LEU A 78 34.58 3.80 20.08
C LEU A 78 34.71 4.61 21.38
N ARG A 79 35.64 4.23 22.27
CA ARG A 79 35.92 4.94 23.51
C ARG A 79 36.49 6.34 23.26
N SER A 80 37.39 6.47 22.29
CA SER A 80 37.97 7.77 21.89
C SER A 80 36.88 8.72 21.36
N ALA A 81 35.98 8.21 20.52
CA ALA A 81 34.87 8.98 19.96
C ALA A 81 33.82 9.33 21.03
N ALA A 82 33.52 8.42 21.96
CA ALA A 82 32.64 8.68 23.10
C ALA A 82 33.20 9.79 24.02
N LEU A 83 34.50 9.79 24.30
CA LEU A 83 35.17 10.84 25.07
C LEU A 83 35.12 12.19 24.36
N ARG A 84 35.31 12.23 23.04
CA ARG A 84 35.14 13.45 22.23
C ARG A 84 33.70 13.96 22.32
N LEU A 85 32.72 13.07 22.20
CA LEU A 85 31.30 13.41 22.32
C LEU A 85 30.97 14.02 23.70
N ALA A 86 31.53 13.45 24.78
CA ALA A 86 31.40 13.98 26.14
C ALA A 86 32.08 15.36 26.29
N GLY A 87 33.28 15.53 25.70
CA GLY A 87 34.02 16.79 25.74
C GLY A 87 33.33 17.94 25.01
N ILE A 88 32.65 17.65 23.89
CA ILE A 88 31.85 18.64 23.14
C ILE A 88 30.67 19.15 23.96
N ALA A 89 30.09 18.31 24.82
CA ALA A 89 28.98 18.69 25.70
C ALA A 89 29.40 19.53 26.91
N ALA A 90 30.64 19.36 27.38
CA ALA A 90 31.20 20.13 28.49
C ALA A 90 31.63 21.55 28.07
N ALA A 91 31.80 21.81 26.77
CA ALA A 91 32.08 23.14 26.24
C ALA A 91 30.81 24.01 26.27
N LYS A 92 30.76 25.00 27.18
CA LYS A 92 29.69 26.02 27.17
C LYS A 92 29.64 26.72 25.79
N PRO A 93 28.46 26.99 25.21
CA PRO A 93 28.37 27.80 24.01
C PRO A 93 28.84 29.23 24.32
N SER A 94 29.81 29.73 23.55
CA SER A 94 30.11 31.17 23.54
C SER A 94 28.92 31.91 22.94
N ALA A 95 28.38 32.89 23.66
CA ALA A 95 27.33 33.75 23.18
C ALA A 95 27.86 34.64 22.04
N GLY A 96 27.60 34.25 20.80
CA GLY A 96 27.95 34.99 19.60
C GLY A 96 27.97 34.03 18.42
N ASP A 97 27.12 34.29 17.41
CA ASP A 97 26.97 33.55 16.15
C ASP A 97 25.89 32.46 16.13
N ALA A 98 24.65 32.89 16.33
CA ALA A 98 23.52 32.23 15.67
C ALA A 98 23.52 32.66 14.19
N PRO A 99 23.68 31.73 13.22
CA PRO A 99 23.48 32.09 11.81
C PRO A 99 22.01 32.48 11.61
N ALA A 100 21.80 33.64 10.99
CA ALA A 100 20.47 34.12 10.62
C ALA A 100 19.75 33.07 9.75
N VAL A 101 18.59 32.62 10.21
CA VAL A 101 17.68 31.76 9.43
C VAL A 101 17.26 32.54 8.19
N PRO A 102 17.53 32.07 6.96
CA PRO A 102 17.02 32.72 5.76
C PRO A 102 15.49 32.69 5.80
N ALA A 103 14.88 33.83 5.50
CA ALA A 103 13.42 33.92 5.39
C ALA A 103 12.91 32.88 4.38
N THR A 104 11.92 32.10 4.82
CA THR A 104 11.16 31.14 4.00
C THR A 104 10.67 31.85 2.73
N PRO A 105 10.98 31.38 1.51
CA PRO A 105 10.33 31.92 0.32
C PRO A 105 8.84 31.60 0.40
N ALA A 106 8.01 32.60 0.11
CA ALA A 106 6.57 32.47 0.04
C ALA A 106 6.18 31.34 -0.93
N ALA A 107 5.14 30.58 -0.56
CA ALA A 107 4.56 29.55 -1.41
C ALA A 107 4.25 30.12 -2.81
N PRO A 108 4.63 29.43 -3.90
CA PRO A 108 4.24 29.86 -5.24
C PRO A 108 2.71 29.87 -5.34
N ARG A 109 2.17 30.99 -5.84
CA ARG A 109 0.76 31.07 -6.23
C ARG A 109 0.46 30.04 -7.33
N PRO A 110 -0.72 29.42 -7.34
CA PRO A 110 -1.10 28.46 -8.38
C PRO A 110 -1.06 29.16 -9.74
N THR A 111 -0.11 28.78 -10.58
CA THR A 111 -0.07 29.18 -11.97
C THR A 111 -1.09 28.36 -12.75
N ALA A 112 -1.80 29.03 -13.65
CA ALA A 112 -2.85 28.44 -14.48
C ALA A 112 -2.34 27.22 -15.25
N VAL A 113 -3.12 26.14 -15.21
CA VAL A 113 -2.90 24.92 -15.97
C VAL A 113 -2.89 25.26 -17.47
N PRO A 114 -1.85 24.91 -18.23
CA PRO A 114 -1.84 25.09 -19.68
C PRO A 114 -2.95 24.26 -20.31
N THR A 115 -3.98 24.94 -20.82
CA THR A 115 -5.05 24.38 -21.64
C THR A 115 -4.53 24.10 -23.04
N GLY A 116 -3.91 22.93 -23.23
CA GLY A 116 -3.39 22.56 -24.55
C GLY A 116 -2.65 21.24 -24.62
N ILE A 117 -3.24 20.13 -24.14
CA ILE A 117 -2.69 18.80 -24.39
C ILE A 117 -3.48 18.17 -25.54
N ARG A 118 -2.81 17.96 -26.68
CA ARG A 118 -3.36 17.25 -27.83
C ARG A 118 -3.75 15.84 -27.37
N SER A 119 -5.05 15.53 -27.44
CA SER A 119 -5.56 14.17 -27.36
C SER A 119 -5.04 13.41 -28.58
N THR A 120 -3.92 12.72 -28.42
CA THR A 120 -3.52 11.69 -29.37
C THR A 120 -4.14 10.37 -28.90
N SER A 121 -4.76 9.69 -29.85
CA SER A 121 -5.43 8.41 -29.69
C SER A 121 -4.48 7.42 -29.03
N SER A 122 -4.97 6.76 -27.98
CA SER A 122 -4.37 5.59 -27.33
C SER A 122 -4.15 4.48 -28.36
N VAL A 123 -2.97 4.49 -28.97
CA VAL A 123 -2.39 3.38 -29.72
C VAL A 123 -1.02 3.16 -29.09
N PHE A 124 -0.96 2.15 -28.23
CA PHE A 124 0.24 1.43 -27.77
C PHE A 124 1.59 2.14 -27.92
N ARG A 125 2.10 2.78 -26.85
CA ARG A 125 3.49 3.27 -26.85
C ARG A 125 4.38 2.91 -25.65
N HIS A 126 3.89 2.49 -24.48
CA HIS A 126 4.77 2.53 -23.31
C HIS A 126 5.19 1.21 -22.67
N GLY A 127 4.45 0.11 -22.80
CA GLY A 127 4.91 -1.22 -22.35
C GLY A 127 5.60 -1.27 -20.99
N LEU A 128 5.22 -0.38 -20.05
CA LEU A 128 5.95 -0.16 -18.81
C LEU A 128 5.94 -1.42 -17.98
N THR A 129 7.05 -1.73 -17.35
CA THR A 129 7.26 -2.95 -16.58
C THR A 129 7.19 -2.68 -15.08
N ALA A 130 6.60 -3.61 -14.33
CA ALA A 130 6.59 -3.58 -12.88
C ALA A 130 7.22 -4.84 -12.29
N PHE A 131 8.09 -4.67 -11.31
CA PHE A 131 8.59 -5.74 -10.45
C PHE A 131 8.03 -5.51 -9.05
N GLU A 132 7.19 -6.41 -8.56
CA GLU A 132 6.46 -6.22 -7.31
C GLU A 132 6.90 -7.24 -6.25
N ILE A 133 7.27 -6.74 -5.07
CA ILE A 133 7.61 -7.55 -3.90
C ILE A 133 6.49 -7.49 -2.88
N CYS A 134 6.37 -8.55 -2.06
CA CYS A 134 5.29 -8.68 -1.08
C CYS A 134 3.92 -8.52 -1.76
N ALA A 135 3.72 -9.19 -2.90
CA ALA A 135 2.57 -8.99 -3.77
C ALA A 135 1.23 -9.39 -3.12
N GLY A 136 1.26 -10.27 -2.11
CA GLY A 136 0.11 -10.70 -1.33
C GLY A 136 -1.02 -11.24 -2.21
N GLY A 137 -2.26 -10.90 -1.87
CA GLY A 137 -3.44 -11.28 -2.66
C GLY A 137 -3.55 -10.58 -4.02
N GLY A 138 -2.62 -9.69 -4.39
CA GLY A 138 -2.57 -9.04 -5.70
C GLY A 138 -3.42 -7.78 -5.85
N GLY A 139 -3.85 -7.14 -4.76
CA GLY A 139 -4.63 -5.89 -4.83
C GLY A 139 -3.86 -4.75 -5.52
N GLN A 140 -2.62 -4.52 -5.13
CA GLN A 140 -1.75 -3.53 -5.77
C GLN A 140 -1.41 -3.92 -7.21
N ALA A 141 -1.01 -5.18 -7.42
CA ALA A 141 -0.76 -5.72 -8.75
C ALA A 141 -1.94 -5.51 -9.70
N ALA A 142 -3.18 -5.77 -9.27
CA ALA A 142 -4.38 -5.56 -10.08
C ALA A 142 -4.52 -4.09 -10.50
N GLY A 143 -4.27 -3.16 -9.58
CA GLY A 143 -4.32 -1.72 -9.85
C GLY A 143 -3.22 -1.26 -10.81
N LEU A 144 -1.98 -1.71 -10.60
CA LEU A 144 -0.85 -1.37 -11.48
C LEU A 144 -1.03 -1.96 -12.88
N ALA A 145 -1.53 -3.19 -12.99
CA ALA A 145 -1.90 -3.79 -14.27
C ALA A 145 -2.97 -2.97 -14.99
N LYS A 146 -3.98 -2.47 -14.26
CA LYS A 146 -5.01 -1.58 -14.79
C LYS A 146 -4.45 -0.23 -15.25
N ALA A 147 -3.47 0.32 -14.53
CA ALA A 147 -2.76 1.54 -14.92
C ALA A 147 -1.86 1.36 -16.15
N GLY A 148 -1.67 0.12 -16.61
CA GLY A 148 -0.98 -0.20 -17.85
C GLY A 148 0.42 -0.79 -17.67
N PHE A 149 0.82 -1.14 -16.44
CA PHE A 149 2.08 -1.84 -16.19
C PHE A 149 1.96 -3.33 -16.51
N ARG A 150 3.00 -3.89 -17.11
CA ARG A 150 3.21 -5.34 -17.28
C ARG A 150 4.11 -5.86 -16.16
N HIS A 151 3.64 -6.82 -15.40
CA HIS A 151 4.43 -7.41 -14.33
C HIS A 151 5.51 -8.32 -14.91
N VAL A 152 6.77 -8.06 -14.57
CA VAL A 152 7.93 -8.90 -14.92
C VAL A 152 8.38 -9.77 -13.75
N GLY A 153 7.78 -9.57 -12.57
CA GLY A 153 7.92 -10.44 -11.41
C GLY A 153 6.96 -10.01 -10.31
N LEU A 154 6.29 -10.99 -9.70
CA LEU A 154 5.45 -10.89 -8.52
C LEU A 154 6.06 -11.81 -7.46
N VAL A 155 6.82 -11.25 -6.52
CA VAL A 155 7.47 -12.01 -5.45
C VAL A 155 6.55 -12.08 -4.24
N GLU A 156 6.21 -13.30 -3.83
CA GLU A 156 5.35 -13.58 -2.69
C GLU A 156 5.80 -14.87 -2.00
N ARG A 157 5.70 -14.94 -0.67
CA ARG A 157 6.14 -16.11 0.11
C ARG A 157 4.99 -17.03 0.54
N ASP A 158 3.77 -16.50 0.69
CA ASP A 158 2.59 -17.28 1.10
C ASP A 158 2.10 -18.11 -0.10
N PRO A 159 2.06 -19.45 0.01
CA PRO A 159 1.69 -20.31 -1.12
C PRO A 159 0.25 -20.08 -1.62
N SER A 160 -0.69 -19.76 -0.73
CA SER A 160 -2.09 -19.49 -1.13
C SER A 160 -2.24 -18.17 -1.88
N ALA A 161 -1.46 -17.16 -1.51
CA ALA A 161 -1.34 -15.91 -2.23
C ALA A 161 -0.66 -16.14 -3.59
N CYS A 162 0.41 -16.93 -3.66
CA CYS A 162 1.05 -17.32 -4.91
C CYS A 162 0.06 -18.03 -5.85
N GLU A 163 -0.72 -19.00 -5.38
CA GLU A 163 -1.76 -19.65 -6.18
C GLU A 163 -2.82 -18.67 -6.69
N THR A 164 -3.19 -17.68 -5.88
CA THR A 164 -4.13 -16.61 -6.29
C THR A 164 -3.51 -15.76 -7.40
N LEU A 165 -2.25 -15.36 -7.24
CA LEU A 165 -1.51 -14.58 -8.24
C LEU A 165 -1.31 -15.39 -9.53
N ARG A 166 -1.00 -16.68 -9.46
CA ARG A 166 -0.87 -17.54 -10.67
C ARG A 166 -2.21 -17.69 -11.39
N ALA A 167 -3.31 -17.80 -10.65
CA ALA A 167 -4.65 -17.85 -11.23
C ALA A 167 -5.08 -16.51 -11.84
N ALA A 168 -4.64 -15.40 -11.25
CA ALA A 168 -4.95 -14.06 -11.73
C ALA A 168 -4.06 -13.65 -12.91
N PHE A 169 -2.74 -13.83 -12.81
CA PHE A 169 -1.73 -13.27 -13.70
C PHE A 169 -1.00 -14.30 -14.59
N GLY A 170 -1.29 -15.59 -14.43
CA GLY A 170 -0.52 -16.66 -15.05
C GLY A 170 0.72 -17.06 -14.24
N PRO A 171 1.21 -18.30 -14.42
CA PRO A 171 2.28 -18.86 -13.59
C PRO A 171 3.65 -18.20 -13.83
N ASP A 172 3.91 -17.72 -15.04
CA ASP A 172 5.23 -17.26 -15.47
C ASP A 172 5.67 -15.95 -14.80
N HIS A 173 4.74 -15.21 -14.21
CA HIS A 173 4.99 -13.93 -13.55
C HIS A 173 5.23 -14.06 -12.04
N VAL A 174 4.95 -15.22 -11.44
CA VAL A 174 4.91 -15.41 -9.99
C VAL A 174 6.16 -16.14 -9.50
N VAL A 175 6.87 -15.50 -8.59
CA VAL A 175 8.03 -16.07 -7.91
C VAL A 175 7.65 -16.34 -6.45
N GLU A 176 7.51 -17.62 -6.12
CA GLU A 176 7.23 -18.05 -4.75
C GLU A 176 8.55 -18.08 -3.96
N ALA A 177 8.84 -16.99 -3.24
CA ALA A 177 10.08 -16.80 -2.50
C ALA A 177 9.92 -15.83 -1.32
N ASP A 178 10.74 -16.02 -0.30
CA ASP A 178 10.99 -14.95 0.68
C ASP A 178 11.83 -13.86 0.03
N VAL A 179 11.46 -12.59 0.20
CA VAL A 179 12.23 -11.48 -0.36
C VAL A 179 13.58 -11.32 0.33
N VAL A 180 13.71 -11.77 1.58
CA VAL A 180 14.96 -11.74 2.34
C VAL A 180 15.99 -12.64 1.67
N GLY A 181 17.05 -12.02 1.14
CA GLY A 181 18.11 -12.73 0.42
C GLY A 181 17.70 -13.23 -0.98
N TYR A 182 16.51 -12.88 -1.48
CA TYR A 182 16.12 -13.21 -2.85
C TYR A 182 16.94 -12.39 -3.86
N GLU A 183 17.59 -13.08 -4.79
CA GLU A 183 18.33 -12.47 -5.89
C GLU A 183 17.57 -12.71 -7.20
N PRO A 184 16.99 -11.67 -7.83
CA PRO A 184 16.34 -11.82 -9.11
C PRO A 184 17.35 -12.19 -10.20
N GLY A 185 16.95 -13.10 -11.08
CA GLY A 185 17.63 -13.34 -12.36
C GLY A 185 17.50 -12.14 -13.31
N ASP A 186 17.82 -12.35 -14.59
CA ASP A 186 17.55 -11.33 -15.60
C ASP A 186 16.04 -11.24 -15.89
N VAL A 187 15.42 -10.18 -15.35
CA VAL A 187 14.00 -9.86 -15.56
C VAL A 187 13.81 -8.76 -16.61
N GLY A 188 14.89 -8.35 -17.28
CA GLY A 188 14.93 -7.22 -18.19
C GLY A 188 14.82 -5.86 -17.48
N PRO A 189 14.62 -4.77 -18.24
CA PRO A 189 14.45 -3.44 -17.67
C PRO A 189 13.21 -3.37 -16.77
N VAL A 190 13.33 -2.69 -15.63
CA VAL A 190 12.24 -2.43 -14.69
C VAL A 190 11.90 -0.94 -14.68
N ASP A 191 10.68 -0.58 -15.06
CA ASP A 191 10.21 0.81 -14.98
C ASP A 191 9.77 1.18 -13.56
N LEU A 192 9.08 0.26 -12.88
CA LEU A 192 8.55 0.44 -11.53
C LEU A 192 8.91 -0.74 -10.64
N LEU A 193 9.58 -0.49 -9.51
CA LEU A 193 9.58 -1.43 -8.39
C LEU A 193 8.44 -1.06 -7.44
N ALA A 194 7.57 -2.02 -7.13
CA ALA A 194 6.43 -1.79 -6.24
C ALA A 194 6.41 -2.77 -5.06
N GLY A 195 5.76 -2.41 -3.95
CA GLY A 195 5.52 -3.38 -2.87
C GLY A 195 4.85 -2.79 -1.63
N GLY A 196 3.93 -3.57 -1.04
CA GLY A 196 3.39 -3.30 0.30
C GLY A 196 4.29 -3.91 1.35
N VAL A 197 5.37 -3.20 1.72
CA VAL A 197 6.37 -3.75 2.63
C VAL A 197 5.81 -3.75 4.06
N PRO A 198 5.85 -4.88 4.79
CA PRO A 198 5.45 -4.90 6.19
C PRO A 198 6.36 -3.97 7.01
N CYS A 199 5.75 -3.25 7.94
CA CYS A 199 6.47 -2.55 9.01
C CYS A 199 5.68 -2.76 10.29
N GLN A 200 6.31 -3.37 11.29
CA GLN A 200 5.74 -3.43 12.63
C GLN A 200 6.23 -2.22 13.43
N PRO A 201 5.42 -1.66 14.33
CA PRO A 201 5.86 -0.53 15.15
C PRO A 201 7.05 -0.95 16.00
N PHE A 202 8.17 -0.25 15.82
CA PHE A 202 9.34 -0.30 16.70
C PHE A 202 9.00 0.00 18.18
N SER A 203 7.76 0.44 18.49
CA SER A 203 7.33 0.90 19.81
C SER A 203 6.22 0.09 20.51
N GLN A 204 5.79 -1.10 20.04
CA GLN A 204 4.82 -1.94 20.79
C GLN A 204 5.31 -3.31 21.27
N ALA A 205 6.55 -3.70 20.97
CA ALA A 205 7.19 -4.79 21.68
C ALA A 205 8.24 -4.17 22.61
N GLY A 206 8.07 -4.36 23.92
CA GLY A 206 9.17 -4.17 24.85
C GLY A 206 10.40 -4.93 24.37
N GLU A 207 11.57 -4.36 24.66
CA GLU A 207 12.91 -4.82 24.27
C GLU A 207 13.39 -4.47 22.86
N ARG A 208 14.04 -3.30 22.78
CA ARG A 208 15.38 -3.08 22.20
C ARG A 208 15.82 -4.03 21.07
N LYS A 209 15.10 -4.06 19.95
CA LYS A 209 15.65 -4.51 18.65
C LYS A 209 15.38 -3.46 17.58
N GLY A 210 15.92 -2.26 17.80
CA GLY A 210 16.11 -1.33 16.69
C GLY A 210 17.04 -1.97 15.66
N VAL A 211 16.71 -1.87 14.37
CA VAL A 211 17.48 -2.38 13.22
C VAL A 211 17.49 -3.91 13.02
N ALA A 212 17.08 -4.71 14.02
CA ALA A 212 17.03 -6.18 13.94
C ALA A 212 15.60 -6.75 14.06
N ASP A 213 14.62 -6.08 13.45
CA ASP A 213 13.29 -6.67 13.29
C ASP A 213 13.23 -7.35 11.92
N ASP A 214 13.26 -8.69 11.90
CA ASP A 214 13.18 -9.53 10.69
C ASP A 214 11.90 -9.28 9.86
N ARG A 215 10.99 -8.42 10.34
CA ARG A 215 9.74 -8.03 9.69
C ARG A 215 9.83 -6.68 8.98
N ASP A 216 10.90 -5.91 9.17
CA ASP A 216 11.18 -4.70 8.41
C ASP A 216 11.84 -5.08 7.08
N LEU A 217 11.07 -4.95 5.99
CA LEU A 217 11.54 -5.31 4.64
C LEU A 217 11.99 -4.09 3.82
N PHE A 218 12.08 -2.89 4.42
CA PHE A 218 12.70 -1.76 3.72
C PHE A 218 14.15 -2.01 3.31
N PRO A 219 15.02 -2.64 4.13
CA PRO A 219 16.38 -2.96 3.71
C PRO A 219 16.43 -3.86 2.46
N GLU A 220 15.59 -4.89 2.40
CA GLU A 220 15.50 -5.77 1.22
C GLU A 220 14.91 -5.05 0.00
N ALA A 221 13.92 -4.19 0.20
CA ALA A 221 13.39 -3.36 -0.87
C ALA A 221 14.47 -2.42 -1.44
N LEU A 222 15.27 -1.78 -0.57
CA LEU A 222 16.37 -0.91 -0.98
C LEU A 222 17.48 -1.68 -1.70
N ARG A 223 17.85 -2.88 -1.23
CA ARG A 223 18.78 -3.78 -1.93
C ARG A 223 18.28 -4.11 -3.34
N LEU A 224 16.99 -4.42 -3.50
CA LEU A 224 16.41 -4.69 -4.82
C LEU A 224 16.33 -3.45 -5.70
N VAL A 225 16.10 -2.26 -5.13
CA VAL A 225 16.20 -0.99 -5.88
C VAL A 225 17.62 -0.76 -6.37
N GLU A 226 18.63 -1.00 -5.53
CA GLU A 226 20.03 -0.88 -5.91
C GLU A 226 20.40 -1.87 -7.03
N ARG A 227 19.94 -3.12 -6.91
CA ARG A 227 20.19 -4.20 -7.86
C ARG A 227 19.50 -3.98 -9.21
N LEU A 228 18.19 -3.74 -9.20
CA LEU A 228 17.35 -3.66 -10.41
C LEU A 228 17.41 -2.27 -11.07
N ARG A 229 17.83 -1.24 -10.32
CA ARG A 229 17.90 0.16 -10.76
C ARG A 229 16.62 0.58 -11.50
N PRO A 230 15.42 0.46 -10.90
CA PRO A 230 14.16 0.79 -11.58
C PRO A 230 14.06 2.28 -11.88
N ARG A 231 13.25 2.71 -12.86
CA ARG A 231 13.09 4.15 -13.14
C ARG A 231 12.29 4.87 -12.05
N ALA A 232 11.33 4.18 -11.45
CA ALA A 232 10.51 4.63 -10.34
C ALA A 232 10.34 3.53 -9.28
N VAL A 233 9.96 3.95 -8.08
CA VAL A 233 9.66 3.06 -6.95
C VAL A 233 8.34 3.51 -6.30
N MET A 234 7.50 2.55 -5.92
CA MET A 234 6.28 2.77 -5.12
C MET A 234 6.22 1.78 -3.96
N LEU A 235 6.52 2.24 -2.76
CA LEU A 235 6.42 1.41 -1.55
C LEU A 235 5.25 1.86 -0.69
N GLU A 236 4.43 0.91 -0.27
CA GLU A 236 3.31 1.13 0.63
C GLU A 236 3.64 0.64 2.05
N ASN A 237 3.07 1.35 3.03
CA ASN A 237 3.17 1.01 4.44
C ASN A 237 1.95 1.51 5.23
N VAL A 238 1.87 1.14 6.51
CA VAL A 238 0.86 1.64 7.43
C VAL A 238 1.13 3.10 7.84
N PRO A 239 0.10 3.91 8.16
CA PRO A 239 0.28 5.32 8.55
C PRO A 239 1.16 5.55 9.77
N GLY A 240 1.34 4.51 10.60
CA GLY A 240 2.21 4.52 11.78
C GLY A 240 3.66 4.85 11.45
N ILE A 241 4.11 4.64 10.21
CA ILE A 241 5.46 5.05 9.78
C ILE A 241 5.68 6.56 9.95
N PHE A 242 4.64 7.39 9.94
CA PHE A 242 4.72 8.84 10.20
C PHE A 242 4.75 9.24 11.68
N ALA A 243 4.69 8.28 12.61
CA ALA A 243 4.83 8.56 14.03
C ALA A 243 6.24 9.11 14.33
N PRO A 244 6.39 9.98 15.35
CA PRO A 244 7.68 10.55 15.75
C PRO A 244 8.77 9.49 15.99
N ASP A 245 8.41 8.36 16.62
CA ASP A 245 9.33 7.25 16.91
C ASP A 245 9.97 6.66 15.64
N ASN A 246 9.32 6.82 14.48
CA ASN A 246 9.77 6.32 13.19
C ASN A 246 10.48 7.39 12.35
N ASP A 247 10.70 8.60 12.87
CA ASP A 247 11.33 9.71 12.12
C ASP A 247 12.72 9.33 11.60
N MET A 248 13.54 8.68 12.44
CA MET A 248 14.89 8.26 12.06
C MET A 248 14.89 7.13 11.04
N HIS A 249 13.99 6.16 11.19
CA HIS A 249 13.83 5.08 10.23
C HIS A 249 13.36 5.61 8.86
N ARG A 250 12.38 6.53 8.82
CA ARG A 250 11.99 7.19 7.56
C ARG A 250 13.16 7.94 6.94
N PHE A 251 13.93 8.65 7.76
CA PHE A 251 15.07 9.42 7.27
C PHE A 251 16.16 8.52 6.67
N SER A 252 16.48 7.38 7.30
CA SER A 252 17.47 6.44 6.77
C SER A 252 17.04 5.84 5.43
N ILE A 253 15.74 5.57 5.25
CA ILE A 253 15.18 5.14 3.96
C ILE A 253 15.38 6.24 2.90
N LEU A 254 15.01 7.48 3.22
CA LEU A 254 15.13 8.61 2.29
C LEU A 254 16.58 8.91 1.89
N ALA A 255 17.50 8.82 2.84
CA ALA A 255 18.93 9.03 2.59
C ALA A 255 19.50 7.98 1.63
N GLN A 256 19.16 6.70 1.82
CA GLN A 256 19.59 5.64 0.90
C GLN A 256 19.03 5.81 -0.52
N PHE A 257 17.78 6.27 -0.65
CA PHE A 257 17.24 6.64 -1.97
C PHE A 257 18.02 7.79 -2.61
N GLU A 258 18.34 8.85 -1.86
CA GLU A 258 19.12 9.99 -2.38
C GLU A 258 20.54 9.56 -2.78
N GLU A 259 21.21 8.72 -1.98
CA GLU A 259 22.52 8.12 -2.29
C GLU A 259 22.47 7.30 -3.58
N MET A 260 21.39 6.55 -3.81
CA MET A 260 21.14 5.82 -5.05
C MET A 260 20.73 6.73 -6.23
N GLY A 261 20.56 8.03 -6.01
CA GLY A 261 20.20 9.03 -7.02
C GLY A 261 18.70 9.16 -7.30
N TYR A 262 17.84 8.77 -6.35
CA TYR A 262 16.38 8.89 -6.46
C TYR A 262 15.87 10.11 -5.68
N ALA A 263 15.00 10.89 -6.31
CA ALA A 263 14.21 11.89 -5.62
C ALA A 263 12.90 11.27 -5.11
N THR A 264 12.57 11.53 -3.85
CA THR A 264 11.49 10.84 -3.12
C THR A 264 10.41 11.78 -2.59
N GLU A 265 9.19 11.30 -2.47
CA GLU A 265 8.13 11.93 -1.67
C GLU A 265 7.28 10.91 -0.92
N TRP A 266 6.87 11.25 0.30
CA TRP A 266 5.93 10.49 1.12
C TRP A 266 4.59 11.19 1.21
N ARG A 267 3.49 10.42 1.15
CA ARG A 267 2.14 10.95 1.42
C ARG A 267 1.26 9.93 2.13
N LYS A 268 0.33 10.43 2.95
CA LYS A 268 -0.81 9.65 3.44
C LYS A 268 -1.91 9.66 2.37
N VAL A 269 -2.36 8.49 1.98
CA VAL A 269 -3.39 8.31 0.94
C VAL A 269 -4.60 7.65 1.61
N ASP A 270 -5.76 8.30 1.51
CA ASP A 270 -7.03 7.75 2.00
C ASP A 270 -7.75 7.04 0.85
N ALA A 271 -8.01 5.74 1.01
CA ALA A 271 -8.66 4.94 -0.01
C ALA A 271 -10.10 5.40 -0.35
N THR A 272 -10.78 6.08 0.59
CA THR A 272 -12.14 6.62 0.34
C THR A 272 -12.16 7.68 -0.76
N HIS A 273 -11.03 8.37 -0.97
CA HIS A 273 -10.87 9.32 -2.06
C HIS A 273 -10.80 8.66 -3.44
N PHE A 274 -10.67 7.32 -3.51
CA PHE A 274 -10.48 6.55 -4.73
C PHE A 274 -11.60 5.54 -4.97
N GLY A 275 -12.80 5.80 -4.43
CA GLY A 275 -13.98 4.95 -4.60
C GLY A 275 -13.91 3.64 -3.85
N VAL A 276 -13.06 3.52 -2.82
CA VAL A 276 -13.03 2.34 -1.94
C VAL A 276 -13.96 2.59 -0.75
N PRO A 277 -14.94 1.71 -0.47
CA PRO A 277 -15.93 1.90 0.60
C PRO A 277 -15.37 1.59 2.00
N GLN A 278 -14.13 1.99 2.27
CA GLN A 278 -13.39 1.65 3.48
C GLN A 278 -12.48 2.81 3.90
N LYS A 279 -12.56 3.21 5.18
CA LYS A 279 -11.60 4.12 5.81
C LYS A 279 -10.26 3.40 5.99
N ARG A 280 -9.45 3.40 4.92
CA ARG A 280 -8.13 2.78 4.84
C ARG A 280 -7.10 3.81 4.41
N ILE A 281 -6.44 4.42 5.38
CA ILE A 281 -5.34 5.35 5.14
C ILE A 281 -4.04 4.55 5.07
N ARG A 282 -3.17 4.85 4.11
CA ARG A 282 -1.85 4.25 3.92
C ARG A 282 -0.77 5.29 3.72
N ALA A 283 0.45 4.94 4.10
CA ALA A 283 1.64 5.71 3.79
C ALA A 283 2.21 5.19 2.48
N VAL A 284 2.39 6.07 1.50
CA VAL A 284 2.97 5.71 0.20
C VAL A 284 4.23 6.54 0.00
N LEU A 285 5.32 5.86 -0.32
CA LEU A 285 6.55 6.45 -0.83
C LEU A 285 6.58 6.29 -2.33
N VAL A 286 6.82 7.39 -3.03
CA VAL A 286 7.20 7.37 -4.44
C VAL A 286 8.64 7.85 -4.57
N ALA A 287 9.41 7.23 -5.45
CA ALA A 287 10.75 7.67 -5.78
C ALA A 287 10.97 7.62 -7.29
N PHE A 288 11.71 8.59 -7.84
CA PHE A 288 12.09 8.62 -9.25
C PHE A 288 13.58 8.86 -9.40
N ARG A 289 14.22 8.05 -10.25
CA ARG A 289 15.64 8.21 -10.58
C ARG A 289 15.89 9.48 -11.41
N ASP A 290 14.95 9.82 -12.28
CA ASP A 290 14.99 11.07 -13.06
C ASP A 290 14.28 12.20 -12.28
N ARG A 291 15.04 13.23 -11.87
CA ARG A 291 14.48 14.41 -11.19
C ARG A 291 13.46 15.17 -12.04
N LYS A 292 13.53 15.09 -13.38
CA LYS A 292 12.49 15.68 -14.25
C LYS A 292 11.19 14.89 -14.16
N ALA A 293 11.25 13.56 -14.04
CA ALA A 293 10.07 12.75 -13.77
C ALA A 293 9.47 13.10 -12.41
N MET A 294 10.30 13.23 -11.37
CA MET A 294 9.83 13.71 -10.06
C MET A 294 9.14 15.09 -10.15
N ALA A 295 9.70 16.03 -10.93
CA ALA A 295 9.10 17.36 -11.12
C ALA A 295 7.77 17.33 -11.90
N ARG A 296 7.54 16.31 -12.74
CA ARG A 296 6.26 16.08 -13.44
C ARG A 296 5.25 15.34 -12.58
N PHE A 297 5.73 14.58 -11.59
CA PHE A 297 4.85 13.78 -10.74
C PHE A 297 3.90 14.68 -9.96
N SER A 298 2.65 14.27 -9.92
CA SER A 298 1.61 14.89 -9.12
C SER A 298 0.81 13.77 -8.49
N TRP A 299 0.56 13.88 -7.19
CA TRP A 299 -0.28 12.90 -6.51
C TRP A 299 -1.68 12.91 -7.13
N PRO A 300 -2.31 11.74 -7.27
CA PRO A 300 -3.63 11.67 -7.84
C PRO A 300 -4.62 12.40 -6.92
N GLU A 301 -5.44 13.25 -7.53
CA GLU A 301 -6.53 13.93 -6.85
C GLU A 301 -7.65 12.94 -6.49
N PRO A 302 -8.41 13.19 -5.41
CA PRO A 302 -9.63 12.44 -5.10
C PRO A 302 -10.59 12.40 -6.30
N VAL A 303 -11.17 11.23 -6.60
CA VAL A 303 -12.18 11.07 -7.67
C VAL A 303 -13.55 11.62 -7.30
N HIS A 304 -13.78 11.85 -6.01
CA HIS A 304 -14.96 12.51 -5.47
C HIS A 304 -14.54 13.90 -4.98
N ARG A 305 -15.21 14.97 -5.42
CA ARG A 305 -14.93 16.31 -4.87
C ARG A 305 -15.39 16.35 -3.42
N HIS A 306 -14.83 17.26 -2.61
CA HIS A 306 -15.40 17.59 -1.30
C HIS A 306 -16.91 17.87 -1.47
N GLY A 307 -17.76 16.94 -1.00
CA GLY A 307 -19.22 17.02 -1.12
C GLY A 307 -19.91 15.91 -1.95
N ASP A 308 -19.16 15.11 -2.72
CA ASP A 308 -19.68 13.86 -3.29
C ASP A 308 -19.53 12.73 -2.25
N ASP A 309 -20.60 11.98 -1.98
CA ASP A 309 -20.57 10.93 -0.95
C ASP A 309 -19.56 9.82 -1.30
N ALA A 310 -18.68 9.50 -0.36
CA ALA A 310 -17.79 8.34 -0.48
C ALA A 310 -18.63 7.06 -0.66
N GLN A 311 -18.10 6.06 -1.37
CA GLN A 311 -18.80 4.77 -1.44
C GLN A 311 -19.05 4.22 -0.04
N THR A 312 -20.26 3.71 0.18
CA THR A 312 -20.73 3.21 1.46
C THR A 312 -20.72 1.69 1.46
N VAL A 313 -20.78 1.10 2.66
CA VAL A 313 -20.86 -0.37 2.79
C VAL A 313 -22.12 -0.89 2.11
N ILE A 314 -23.25 -0.20 2.28
CA ILE A 314 -24.51 -0.64 1.67
C ILE A 314 -24.43 -0.60 0.15
N SER A 315 -23.88 0.45 -0.47
CA SER A 315 -23.77 0.51 -1.93
C SER A 315 -22.86 -0.57 -2.50
N ALA A 316 -21.81 -0.96 -1.77
CA ALA A 316 -20.89 -2.01 -2.17
C ALA A 316 -21.47 -3.43 -1.97
N LEU A 317 -22.31 -3.65 -0.95
CA LEU A 317 -22.72 -4.99 -0.51
C LEU A 317 -24.20 -5.32 -0.72
N PHE A 318 -25.04 -4.36 -1.14
CA PHE A 318 -26.49 -4.56 -1.30
C PHE A 318 -26.82 -5.83 -2.08
N ASN A 319 -26.20 -6.02 -3.25
CA ASN A 319 -26.42 -7.20 -4.08
C ASN A 319 -26.02 -8.51 -3.39
N GLN A 320 -25.02 -8.49 -2.51
CA GLN A 320 -24.65 -9.67 -1.72
C GLN A 320 -25.73 -9.96 -0.67
N PHE A 321 -26.24 -8.94 0.02
CA PHE A 321 -27.28 -9.11 1.03
C PHE A 321 -28.56 -9.73 0.45
N VAL A 322 -29.02 -9.24 -0.70
CA VAL A 322 -30.28 -9.74 -1.30
C VAL A 322 -30.12 -11.01 -2.16
N SER A 323 -28.88 -11.47 -2.39
CA SER A 323 -28.57 -12.57 -3.32
C SER A 323 -29.26 -13.90 -3.01
N ARG A 324 -29.74 -14.09 -1.76
CA ARG A 324 -30.39 -15.32 -1.29
C ARG A 324 -31.77 -15.07 -0.70
N GLY A 325 -32.46 -14.03 -1.16
CA GLY A 325 -33.83 -13.71 -0.78
C GLY A 325 -33.98 -12.95 0.54
N TRP A 326 -32.87 -12.58 1.20
CA TRP A 326 -32.93 -11.75 2.40
C TRP A 326 -33.33 -10.31 2.06
N THR A 327 -34.21 -9.73 2.87
CA THR A 327 -34.63 -8.33 2.75
C THR A 327 -34.05 -7.52 3.92
N PRO A 328 -32.96 -6.76 3.72
CA PRO A 328 -32.38 -5.95 4.78
C PRO A 328 -33.35 -4.85 5.23
N THR A 329 -33.44 -4.61 6.54
CA THR A 329 -34.28 -3.54 7.10
C THR A 329 -33.71 -2.16 6.79
N GLU A 330 -34.54 -1.12 6.79
CA GLU A 330 -34.07 0.26 6.62
C GLU A 330 -33.05 0.67 7.70
N GLU A 331 -33.26 0.22 8.94
CA GLU A 331 -32.31 0.43 10.05
C GLU A 331 -30.94 -0.20 9.76
N PHE A 332 -30.92 -1.45 9.27
CA PHE A 332 -29.68 -2.13 8.89
C PHE A 332 -28.96 -1.40 7.75
N MET A 333 -29.69 -1.00 6.72
CA MET A 333 -29.12 -0.27 5.58
C MET A 333 -28.56 1.10 6.01
N SER A 334 -29.27 1.84 6.85
CA SER A 334 -28.84 3.12 7.40
C SER A 334 -27.56 3.00 8.22
N GLY A 335 -27.43 1.93 9.02
CA GLY A 335 -26.19 1.62 9.76
C GLY A 335 -24.96 1.43 8.86
N MET A 336 -25.16 1.06 7.60
CA MET A 336 -24.15 0.80 6.57
C MET A 336 -23.97 1.94 5.55
N ASP A 337 -24.69 3.05 5.69
CA ASP A 337 -24.59 4.20 4.80
C ASP A 337 -23.39 5.10 5.15
N ARG A 338 -22.22 4.46 5.24
CA ARG A 338 -20.92 5.05 5.53
C ARG A 338 -19.82 4.10 5.10
N PRO A 339 -18.57 4.55 4.90
CA PRO A 339 -17.45 3.65 4.62
C PRO A 339 -17.14 2.73 5.81
N SER A 340 -16.72 1.49 5.55
CA SER A 340 -16.34 0.54 6.61
C SER A 340 -15.07 0.99 7.34
N PRO A 341 -14.83 0.51 8.58
CA PRO A 341 -13.49 0.53 9.14
C PRO A 341 -12.52 -0.29 8.28
N THR A 342 -11.21 -0.08 8.46
CA THR A 342 -10.20 -0.91 7.78
C THR A 342 -10.43 -2.40 8.11
N VAL A 343 -10.54 -3.24 7.08
CA VAL A 343 -10.51 -4.70 7.26
C VAL A 343 -9.09 -5.04 7.74
N THR A 344 -9.01 -5.48 9.00
CA THR A 344 -7.75 -5.82 9.67
C THR A 344 -7.83 -7.27 10.11
N GLY A 345 -6.68 -7.94 10.12
CA GLY A 345 -6.58 -9.33 10.55
C GLY A 345 -5.54 -10.10 9.73
N GLY A 346 -5.12 -11.25 10.23
CA GLY A 346 -4.27 -12.16 9.46
C GLY A 346 -2.77 -12.01 9.62
N SER A 347 -2.26 -11.54 10.76
CA SER A 347 -0.82 -11.72 11.03
C SER A 347 -0.54 -13.20 11.30
N ASP A 348 0.60 -13.71 10.84
CA ASP A 348 1.02 -15.11 11.07
C ASP A 348 1.06 -15.47 12.56
N ARG A 349 1.30 -14.45 13.42
CA ARG A 349 1.39 -14.58 14.88
C ARG A 349 0.06 -14.45 15.62
N LYS A 350 -0.96 -13.77 15.06
CA LYS A 350 -2.33 -13.72 15.61
C LYS A 350 -3.25 -14.52 14.72
N GLN A 351 -3.46 -15.77 15.10
CA GLN A 351 -4.27 -16.72 14.37
C GLN A 351 -5.79 -16.44 14.40
N GLY A 352 -6.26 -15.40 15.11
CA GLY A 352 -7.67 -15.03 15.20
C GLY A 352 -8.19 -14.22 14.01
N ILE A 353 -9.49 -14.34 13.73
CA ILE A 353 -10.24 -13.46 12.83
C ILE A 353 -10.83 -12.36 13.70
N ASP A 354 -10.03 -11.36 14.01
CA ASP A 354 -10.48 -10.20 14.77
C ASP A 354 -10.66 -9.04 13.80
N PHE A 355 -11.88 -8.48 13.75
CA PHE A 355 -12.20 -7.26 12.99
C PHE A 355 -11.60 -5.99 13.63
N GLY A 356 -10.31 -6.07 13.97
CA GLY A 356 -9.49 -5.01 14.52
C GLY A 356 -9.49 -4.92 16.05
N GLN A 357 -8.88 -3.84 16.54
CA GLN A 357 -8.88 -3.50 17.96
C GLN A 357 -10.31 -3.21 18.45
N ARG A 358 -10.53 -3.23 19.77
CA ARG A 358 -11.85 -3.05 20.40
C ARG A 358 -12.70 -1.92 19.80
N LYS A 359 -12.12 -0.75 19.53
CA LYS A 359 -12.83 0.39 18.92
C LYS A 359 -13.29 0.10 17.48
N THR A 360 -12.46 -0.52 16.67
CA THR A 360 -12.79 -0.90 15.28
C THR A 360 -13.88 -1.97 15.25
N ALA A 361 -13.80 -2.96 16.15
CA ALA A 361 -14.81 -4.01 16.27
C ALA A 361 -16.19 -3.45 16.65
N LEU A 362 -16.26 -2.44 17.53
CA LEU A 362 -17.52 -1.78 17.87
C LEU A 362 -18.20 -1.16 16.64
N VAL A 363 -17.44 -0.48 15.78
CA VAL A 363 -18.00 0.12 14.54
C VAL A 363 -18.52 -0.95 13.59
N TRP A 364 -17.82 -2.08 13.44
CA TRP A 364 -18.32 -3.23 12.68
C TRP A 364 -19.62 -3.79 13.29
N GLY A 365 -19.74 -3.82 14.61
CA GLY A 365 -20.96 -4.25 15.30
C GLY A 365 -22.14 -3.29 15.12
N GLU A 366 -21.90 -1.98 15.17
CA GLU A 366 -22.91 -0.96 14.86
C GLU A 366 -23.41 -1.05 13.41
N MET A 367 -22.58 -1.56 12.50
CA MET A 367 -22.98 -1.84 11.12
C MET A 367 -23.76 -3.16 10.97
N GLY A 368 -23.99 -3.90 12.07
CA GLY A 368 -24.70 -5.17 12.02
C GLY A 368 -23.84 -6.37 11.62
N PHE A 369 -22.51 -6.29 11.74
CA PHE A 369 -21.63 -7.42 11.46
C PHE A 369 -21.16 -8.17 12.71
N VAL A 370 -21.04 -9.49 12.58
CA VAL A 370 -20.32 -10.35 13.53
C VAL A 370 -18.82 -10.06 13.46
N GLN A 371 -18.17 -9.84 14.61
CA GLN A 371 -16.77 -9.38 14.68
C GLN A 371 -15.74 -10.48 14.96
N THR A 372 -16.19 -11.70 15.23
CA THR A 372 -15.36 -12.81 15.73
C THR A 372 -15.16 -13.92 14.70
N ARG A 373 -15.88 -13.88 13.58
CA ARG A 373 -15.84 -14.90 12.52
C ARG A 373 -16.34 -14.34 11.20
N ILE A 374 -16.00 -15.06 10.12
CA ILE A 374 -16.45 -14.79 8.76
C ILE A 374 -17.37 -15.90 8.26
N GLY A 375 -18.42 -15.48 7.56
CA GLY A 375 -19.45 -16.35 7.00
C GLY A 375 -18.98 -17.08 5.75
N ASN A 376 -19.67 -18.17 5.42
CA ASN A 376 -19.45 -18.89 4.16
C ASN A 376 -20.37 -18.38 3.05
N HIS A 377 -21.55 -17.88 3.41
CA HIS A 377 -22.59 -17.45 2.48
C HIS A 377 -23.19 -16.13 2.94
N PRO A 378 -23.70 -15.31 2.00
CA PRO A 378 -24.55 -14.17 2.34
C PRO A 378 -25.79 -14.61 3.14
N PRO A 379 -26.45 -13.67 3.85
CA PRO A 379 -27.67 -13.97 4.61
C PRO A 379 -28.77 -14.54 3.69
N ALA A 380 -29.53 -15.51 4.18
CA ALA A 380 -30.67 -16.12 3.49
C ALA A 380 -32.00 -15.45 3.90
N GLU A 381 -33.09 -15.80 3.22
CA GLU A 381 -34.44 -15.28 3.49
C GLU A 381 -34.84 -15.29 4.98
N ASP A 382 -34.47 -16.34 5.70
CA ASP A 382 -34.76 -16.57 7.13
C ASP A 382 -33.69 -16.00 8.09
N HIS A 383 -32.73 -15.21 7.60
CA HIS A 383 -31.64 -14.70 8.43
C HIS A 383 -32.13 -13.67 9.46
N GLU A 384 -31.82 -13.96 10.73
CA GLU A 384 -32.04 -13.07 11.86
C GLU A 384 -30.71 -12.68 12.53
N GLY A 385 -30.64 -11.43 13.00
CA GLY A 385 -29.51 -10.91 13.77
C GLY A 385 -28.36 -10.37 12.91
N PRO A 386 -27.13 -10.30 13.48
CA PRO A 386 -25.98 -9.74 12.80
C PRO A 386 -25.44 -10.65 11.69
N VAL A 387 -25.00 -10.04 10.59
CA VAL A 387 -24.47 -10.72 9.41
C VAL A 387 -23.02 -11.15 9.64
N GLU A 388 -22.70 -12.39 9.27
CA GLU A 388 -21.31 -12.84 9.17
C GLU A 388 -20.74 -12.44 7.81
N ALA A 389 -19.82 -11.45 7.78
CA ALA A 389 -19.21 -11.01 6.53
C ALA A 389 -18.48 -12.18 5.85
N THR A 390 -18.72 -12.38 4.55
CA THR A 390 -18.00 -13.38 3.75
C THR A 390 -16.71 -12.81 3.19
N ASN A 391 -15.77 -13.66 2.77
CA ASN A 391 -14.58 -13.18 2.06
C ASN A 391 -14.92 -12.39 0.79
N VAL A 392 -16.01 -12.72 0.11
CA VAL A 392 -16.48 -11.98 -1.09
C VAL A 392 -16.91 -10.56 -0.70
N MET A 393 -17.67 -10.41 0.40
CA MET A 393 -18.05 -9.10 0.91
C MET A 393 -16.82 -8.28 1.33
N LEU A 394 -15.88 -8.90 2.06
CA LEU A 394 -14.66 -8.21 2.49
C LEU A 394 -13.75 -7.82 1.33
N ALA A 395 -13.65 -8.66 0.29
CA ALA A 395 -12.92 -8.36 -0.93
C ALA A 395 -13.56 -7.17 -1.68
N ALA A 396 -14.89 -7.13 -1.76
CA ALA A 396 -15.63 -6.00 -2.33
C ALA A 396 -15.37 -4.70 -1.54
N LEU A 397 -15.32 -4.76 -0.20
CA LEU A 397 -14.97 -3.60 0.63
C LEU A 397 -13.52 -3.14 0.49
N GLN A 398 -12.62 -4.03 0.05
CA GLN A 398 -11.24 -3.71 -0.37
C GLN A 398 -11.13 -3.33 -1.85
N ALA A 399 -12.27 -3.26 -2.55
CA ALA A 399 -12.38 -2.96 -3.97
C ALA A 399 -11.54 -3.89 -4.87
N PHE A 400 -11.44 -5.17 -4.51
CA PHE A 400 -11.00 -6.20 -5.45
C PHE A 400 -12.03 -6.36 -6.59
N PRO A 401 -11.60 -6.79 -7.78
CA PRO A 401 -12.52 -7.27 -8.80
C PRO A 401 -13.43 -8.37 -8.23
N PHE A 402 -14.72 -8.35 -8.61
CA PHE A 402 -15.73 -9.26 -8.06
C PHE A 402 -15.38 -10.75 -8.23
N ASP A 403 -14.75 -11.10 -9.35
CA ASP A 403 -14.38 -12.46 -9.74
C ASP A 403 -12.90 -12.77 -9.46
N TRP A 404 -12.24 -12.00 -8.58
CA TRP A 404 -10.82 -12.21 -8.28
C TRP A 404 -10.56 -13.65 -7.80
N PRO A 405 -9.62 -14.38 -8.42
CA PRO A 405 -9.54 -15.84 -8.30
C PRO A 405 -8.79 -16.27 -7.04
N PHE A 406 -9.26 -15.87 -5.87
CA PHE A 406 -8.68 -16.25 -4.59
C PHE A 406 -8.52 -17.77 -4.44
N ARG A 407 -7.39 -18.17 -3.83
CA ARG A 407 -6.98 -19.55 -3.55
C ARG A 407 -6.58 -19.71 -2.08
N GLY A 408 -6.64 -20.96 -1.62
CA GLY A 408 -6.37 -21.34 -0.25
C GLY A 408 -7.62 -21.42 0.64
N SER A 409 -7.38 -21.67 1.93
CA SER A 409 -8.45 -21.79 2.94
C SER A 409 -9.21 -20.47 3.13
N LYS A 410 -10.42 -20.55 3.72
CA LYS A 410 -11.22 -19.37 4.10
C LYS A 410 -10.40 -18.34 4.89
N LYS A 411 -9.55 -18.80 5.81
CA LYS A 411 -8.66 -17.95 6.60
C LYS A 411 -7.54 -17.35 5.75
N ALA A 412 -6.91 -18.13 4.87
CA ALA A 412 -5.85 -17.64 3.98
C ALA A 412 -6.36 -16.52 3.06
N VAL A 413 -7.55 -16.70 2.46
CA VAL A 413 -8.20 -15.68 1.64
C VAL A 413 -8.51 -14.41 2.45
N PHE A 414 -9.00 -14.54 3.68
CA PHE A 414 -9.20 -13.39 4.57
C PHE A 414 -7.91 -12.61 4.80
N ARG A 415 -6.77 -13.28 5.04
CA ARG A 415 -5.46 -12.61 5.20
C ARG A 415 -5.05 -11.86 3.95
N GLN A 416 -5.23 -12.48 2.78
CA GLN A 416 -4.93 -11.86 1.49
C GLN A 416 -5.73 -10.56 1.31
N VAL A 417 -7.03 -10.58 1.62
CA VAL A 417 -7.90 -9.40 1.54
C VAL A 417 -7.49 -8.33 2.55
N ALA A 418 -7.28 -8.68 3.82
CA ALA A 418 -6.99 -7.72 4.88
C ALA A 418 -5.66 -6.97 4.68
N ASN A 419 -4.65 -7.67 4.17
CA ASN A 419 -3.31 -7.10 3.95
C ASN A 419 -3.15 -6.39 2.60
N ALA A 420 -4.09 -6.56 1.66
CA ALA A 420 -3.99 -5.95 0.34
C ALA A 420 -4.00 -4.41 0.35
N PHE A 421 -3.18 -3.81 -0.51
CA PHE A 421 -3.34 -2.41 -0.87
C PHE A 421 -4.46 -2.27 -1.93
N PRO A 422 -5.44 -1.35 -1.79
CA PRO A 422 -6.62 -1.35 -2.65
C PRO A 422 -6.29 -1.08 -4.12
N ALA A 423 -6.86 -1.90 -5.01
CA ALA A 423 -6.61 -1.83 -6.44
C ALA A 423 -6.95 -0.46 -7.08
N PRO A 424 -8.05 0.23 -6.71
CA PRO A 424 -8.32 1.58 -7.23
C PRO A 424 -7.22 2.57 -6.87
N VAL A 425 -6.73 2.56 -5.62
CA VAL A 425 -5.66 3.46 -5.19
C VAL A 425 -4.37 3.19 -5.97
N ALA A 426 -3.99 1.92 -6.09
CA ALA A 426 -2.82 1.50 -6.86
C ALA A 426 -2.94 1.87 -8.35
N MET A 427 -4.13 1.78 -8.95
CA MET A 427 -4.38 2.23 -10.33
C MET A 427 -4.15 3.74 -10.48
N HIS A 428 -4.71 4.55 -9.59
CA HIS A 428 -4.57 6.01 -9.66
C HIS A 428 -3.10 6.44 -9.48
N LEU A 429 -2.38 5.83 -8.52
CA LEU A 429 -0.96 6.05 -8.33
C LEU A 429 -0.14 5.57 -9.53
N GLY A 430 -0.46 4.39 -10.09
CA GLY A 430 0.16 3.86 -11.29
C GLY A 430 0.03 4.81 -12.48
N CYS A 431 -1.16 5.36 -12.73
CA CYS A 431 -1.38 6.36 -13.77
C CYS A 431 -0.53 7.63 -13.56
N ALA A 432 -0.45 8.11 -12.31
CA ALA A 432 0.37 9.28 -11.98
C ALA A 432 1.87 9.01 -12.21
N ILE A 433 2.36 7.83 -11.80
CA ILE A 433 3.75 7.40 -12.00
C ILE A 433 4.06 7.22 -13.50
N ALA A 434 3.19 6.53 -14.24
CA ALA A 434 3.33 6.35 -15.69
C ALA A 434 3.37 7.71 -16.41
N SER A 435 2.52 8.66 -15.99
CA SER A 435 2.51 10.01 -16.55
C SER A 435 3.81 10.75 -16.28
N ALA A 436 4.35 10.64 -15.07
CA ALA A 436 5.63 11.23 -14.70
C ALA A 436 6.80 10.62 -15.51
N LEU A 437 6.82 9.29 -15.67
CA LEU A 437 7.85 8.56 -16.38
C LEU A 437 7.89 8.87 -17.88
N THR A 438 6.72 9.02 -18.51
CA THR A 438 6.59 9.16 -19.98
C THR A 438 6.47 10.61 -20.42
N GLY A 439 5.96 11.50 -19.55
CA GLY A 439 5.55 12.85 -19.92
C GLY A 439 4.19 12.92 -20.60
N GLU A 440 3.50 11.79 -20.77
CA GLU A 440 2.15 11.72 -21.32
C GLU A 440 1.09 11.63 -20.21
N ARG A 441 -0.17 11.99 -20.48
CA ARG A 441 -1.24 11.90 -19.48
C ARG A 441 -1.91 10.53 -19.51
N PHE A 442 -1.73 9.74 -18.45
CA PHE A 442 -2.48 8.52 -18.19
C PHE A 442 -3.73 8.86 -17.36
N ASP A 443 -4.90 8.77 -17.98
CA ASP A 443 -6.18 9.08 -17.33
C ASP A 443 -6.77 7.83 -16.66
N PRO A 444 -6.93 7.79 -15.32
CA PRO A 444 -7.57 6.68 -14.62
C PRO A 444 -8.97 6.35 -15.16
N ALA A 445 -9.76 7.36 -15.56
CA ALA A 445 -11.10 7.18 -16.09
C ALA A 445 -11.12 6.59 -17.51
N ARG A 446 -9.96 6.37 -18.13
CA ARG A 446 -9.84 5.72 -19.44
C ARG A 446 -9.25 4.31 -19.34
N GLN A 447 -8.89 3.86 -18.13
CA GLN A 447 -8.28 2.55 -17.88
C GLN A 447 -9.34 1.44 -17.75
N HIS A 448 -10.28 1.36 -18.68
CA HIS A 448 -11.37 0.38 -18.64
C HIS A 448 -10.95 -0.98 -19.22
N VAL A 449 -10.02 -1.00 -20.18
CA VAL A 449 -9.42 -2.22 -20.76
C VAL A 449 -8.03 -1.86 -21.26
N HIS A 450 -7.00 -1.98 -20.42
CA HIS A 450 -5.62 -1.79 -20.87
C HIS A 450 -5.09 -3.13 -21.40
N GLU A 451 -4.51 -3.16 -22.60
CA GLU A 451 -3.97 -4.41 -23.17
C GLU A 451 -2.87 -5.01 -22.29
N ALA A 452 -2.17 -4.21 -21.46
CA ALA A 452 -1.28 -4.73 -20.41
C ALA A 452 -1.95 -5.77 -19.49
N MET A 453 -3.24 -5.65 -19.21
CA MET A 453 -3.99 -6.66 -18.48
C MET A 453 -4.07 -7.99 -19.25
N ARG A 454 -4.13 -7.96 -20.59
CA ARG A 454 -4.05 -9.17 -21.43
C ARG A 454 -2.66 -9.79 -21.41
N TRP A 455 -1.61 -8.97 -21.46
CA TRP A 455 -0.21 -9.41 -21.35
C TRP A 455 0.11 -10.02 -19.99
N ASN A 456 -0.49 -9.46 -18.95
CA ASN A 456 -0.45 -9.97 -17.59
C ASN A 456 -1.37 -11.18 -17.39
N HIS A 457 -1.99 -11.73 -18.45
CA HIS A 457 -2.98 -12.81 -18.38
C HIS A 457 -4.07 -12.62 -17.32
N VAL A 458 -4.44 -11.36 -17.02
CA VAL A 458 -5.45 -11.03 -16.01
C VAL A 458 -6.75 -11.70 -16.41
N ALA A 459 -7.20 -12.66 -15.61
CA ALA A 459 -8.45 -13.36 -15.85
C ALA A 459 -9.60 -12.34 -15.94
N HIS A 460 -10.12 -12.14 -17.15
CA HIS A 460 -11.27 -11.28 -17.40
C HIS A 460 -12.48 -12.18 -17.67
N ARG A 461 -13.38 -12.37 -16.71
CA ARG A 461 -14.74 -12.74 -17.10
C ARG A 461 -15.41 -11.47 -17.63
N ARG A 462 -15.77 -11.49 -18.91
CA ARG A 462 -16.45 -10.37 -19.57
C ARG A 462 -17.68 -9.99 -18.76
N TYR A 463 -17.77 -8.71 -18.35
CA TYR A 463 -19.08 -8.08 -18.22
C TYR A 463 -19.70 -8.12 -19.61
N LEU A 464 -20.69 -8.99 -19.82
CA LEU A 464 -21.44 -8.98 -21.08
C LEU A 464 -22.20 -7.64 -21.11
N PRO A 465 -21.98 -6.79 -22.13
CA PRO A 465 -22.70 -5.51 -22.25
C PRO A 465 -24.23 -5.68 -22.21
N GLU A 466 -24.72 -6.86 -22.57
CA GLU A 466 -26.14 -7.24 -22.51
C GLU A 466 -26.71 -7.24 -21.08
N GLU A 467 -25.91 -7.51 -20.04
CA GLU A 467 -26.37 -7.51 -18.65
C GLU A 467 -26.51 -6.10 -18.09
N ILE A 468 -25.62 -5.18 -18.47
CA ILE A 468 -25.73 -3.76 -18.13
C ILE A 468 -26.93 -3.15 -18.86
N ALA A 469 -27.10 -3.47 -20.15
CA ALA A 469 -28.27 -3.03 -20.91
C ALA A 469 -29.59 -3.56 -20.34
N ARG A 470 -29.63 -4.80 -19.80
CA ARG A 470 -30.80 -5.34 -19.09
C ARG A 470 -31.06 -4.62 -17.77
N GLN A 471 -30.02 -4.28 -17.01
CA GLN A 471 -30.15 -3.54 -15.74
C GLN A 471 -30.57 -2.09 -15.95
N GLU A 472 -30.12 -1.44 -17.03
CA GLU A 472 -30.57 -0.10 -17.41
C GLU A 472 -32.01 -0.11 -17.97
N ALA A 473 -32.38 -1.13 -18.75
CA ALA A 473 -33.75 -1.32 -19.21
C ALA A 473 -34.74 -1.59 -18.05
N ALA A 474 -34.28 -2.26 -16.98
CA ALA A 474 -35.06 -2.51 -15.77
C ALA A 474 -35.23 -1.27 -14.87
N ARG A 475 -34.51 -0.17 -15.13
CA ARG A 475 -34.58 1.10 -14.38
C ARG A 475 -35.52 2.14 -14.99
N ALA A 476 -36.13 1.86 -16.14
CA ALA A 476 -37.11 2.76 -16.73
C ALA A 476 -38.46 2.66 -15.97
N PRO A 477 -39.09 3.78 -15.57
CA PRO A 477 -40.38 3.74 -14.88
C PRO A 477 -41.45 3.17 -15.81
N ALA A 478 -42.08 2.08 -15.39
CA ALA A 478 -43.12 1.39 -16.13
C ALA A 478 -44.36 2.29 -16.30
N SER A 479 -44.66 2.67 -17.54
CA SER A 479 -45.96 3.23 -17.90
C SER A 479 -46.84 2.18 -18.58
N SER A 480 -47.95 1.89 -17.91
CA SER A 480 -49.18 1.21 -18.33
C SER A 480 -49.18 -0.32 -18.54
N PRO A 481 -50.23 -1.02 -18.05
CA PRO A 481 -50.30 -2.47 -18.08
C PRO A 481 -50.64 -2.98 -19.48
N ARG A 482 -49.83 -3.89 -20.01
CA ARG A 482 -50.20 -4.69 -21.19
C ARG A 482 -50.80 -6.00 -20.73
N THR A 483 -52.06 -6.18 -21.12
CA THR A 483 -52.85 -7.41 -21.01
C THR A 483 -52.08 -8.59 -21.59
N VAL A 484 -51.97 -9.67 -20.81
CA VAL A 484 -51.36 -10.92 -21.23
C VAL A 484 -52.40 -11.76 -21.96
N GLU A 485 -52.29 -11.87 -23.28
CA GLU A 485 -52.93 -12.95 -24.04
C GLU A 485 -51.91 -14.07 -24.26
N ILE A 486 -52.22 -15.25 -23.73
CA ILE A 486 -51.47 -16.49 -23.97
C ILE A 486 -52.13 -17.19 -25.17
N PRO A 487 -51.44 -17.36 -26.32
CA PRO A 487 -51.98 -18.16 -27.40
C PRO A 487 -51.99 -19.65 -27.02
N PHE A 488 -53.20 -20.21 -26.93
CA PHE A 488 -53.52 -21.60 -26.54
C PHE A 488 -53.14 -22.66 -27.59
N ALA A 489 -52.07 -22.44 -28.36
CA ALA A 489 -51.68 -23.29 -29.48
C ALA A 489 -50.16 -23.52 -29.47
N ARG A 490 -49.67 -24.31 -28.51
CA ARG A 490 -48.44 -25.14 -28.60
C ARG A 490 -48.21 -26.03 -27.36
N LEU A 491 -49.29 -26.49 -26.73
CA LEU A 491 -49.27 -27.62 -25.80
C LEU A 491 -49.94 -28.81 -26.49
N ARG A 492 -49.13 -29.60 -27.20
CA ARG A 492 -49.32 -31.04 -27.54
C ARG A 492 -48.36 -31.41 -28.67
N ALA A 493 -47.24 -32.03 -28.30
CA ALA A 493 -46.50 -33.07 -29.06
C ALA A 493 -45.08 -33.18 -28.49
N ALA A 494 -44.96 -33.73 -27.28
CA ALA A 494 -43.74 -34.38 -26.77
C ALA A 494 -44.09 -35.05 -25.42
N SER A 495 -45.00 -36.01 -25.47
CA SER A 495 -45.30 -36.93 -24.38
C SER A 495 -45.69 -38.27 -24.96
N ASP A 496 -44.75 -38.88 -25.70
CA ASP A 496 -44.78 -40.29 -26.07
C ASP A 496 -43.45 -40.92 -25.63
N MET A 497 -43.36 -41.20 -24.34
CA MET A 497 -42.42 -42.16 -23.75
C MET A 497 -43.10 -42.77 -22.52
N SER A 498 -43.95 -43.78 -22.72
CA SER A 498 -44.13 -44.83 -21.71
C SER A 498 -44.70 -46.10 -22.32
N ASN A 499 -44.20 -47.23 -21.80
CA ASN A 499 -44.73 -48.59 -21.84
C ASN A 499 -44.24 -49.53 -22.96
N GLY A 500 -43.05 -50.09 -22.72
CA GLY A 500 -42.78 -51.50 -23.02
C GLY A 500 -42.89 -52.34 -21.75
N ALA A 501 -43.78 -53.33 -21.73
CA ALA A 501 -43.65 -54.59 -20.98
C ALA A 501 -44.77 -55.58 -21.39
N GLY A 502 -44.39 -56.77 -21.87
CA GLY A 502 -45.18 -58.01 -21.71
C GLY A 502 -45.88 -58.62 -22.93
N SER A 503 -45.21 -59.56 -23.61
CA SER A 503 -45.84 -60.77 -24.23
C SER A 503 -46.40 -61.69 -23.12
N PRO A 504 -47.18 -62.79 -23.35
CA PRO A 504 -47.41 -63.55 -24.59
C PRO A 504 -48.85 -64.10 -24.86
N SER A 505 -49.13 -64.49 -26.11
CA SER A 505 -49.75 -65.76 -26.57
C SER A 505 -50.19 -65.63 -28.03
#